data_AF-A0A6B3F8V9-F1
#
_entry.id   AF-A0A6B3F8V9-F1
#
_cell.length_a   1.000
_cell.length_b   1.000
_cell.length_c   1.000
_cell.angle_alpha   90.00
_cell.angle_beta   90.00
_cell.angle_gamma   90.00
#
_symmetry.space_group_name_H-M   'P 1'
#
loop_
_entity.id
_entity.type
_entity.pdbx_description
1 polymer ?
#
loop_
_entity_poly.entity_id
_entity_poly.type
_entity_poly.pdbx_seq_one_letter_code
_entity_poly.pdbx_strand_id
1 'polypeptide(L)'
;MATERFSISMSAEVRERIREHAADAGLDVSTFLTIAAQAQMDQQDRVRKIFKPFEEARAEAEEQAGTGTWAGDEIELTKEERAEIAAVLGRPSHGEAAA
;
A
#
# COMPACT_ATOMS: atom_id res chain seq x y z
N MET A 1 -31.58 -3.85 -16.49
CA MET A 1 -30.11 -3.66 -16.53
C MET A 1 -29.56 -4.71 -17.47
N ALA A 2 -28.87 -4.32 -18.55
CA ALA A 2 -28.32 -5.28 -19.50
C ALA A 2 -27.11 -5.98 -18.85
N THR A 3 -27.04 -7.31 -18.96
CA THR A 3 -25.88 -8.07 -18.51
C THR A 3 -24.74 -7.84 -19.48
N GLU A 4 -23.65 -7.24 -19.02
CA GLU A 4 -22.44 -7.06 -19.83
C GLU A 4 -21.58 -8.32 -19.82
N ARG A 5 -21.07 -8.69 -21.00
CA ARG A 5 -20.19 -9.85 -21.17
C ARG A 5 -18.74 -9.38 -21.23
N PHE A 6 -17.91 -9.95 -20.36
CA PHE A 6 -16.47 -9.76 -20.38
C PHE A 6 -15.77 -11.10 -20.63
N SER A 7 -14.67 -11.07 -21.40
CA SER A 7 -13.83 -12.25 -21.63
C SER A 7 -12.55 -12.13 -20.82
N ILE A 8 -12.24 -13.15 -20.03
CA ILE A 8 -11.04 -13.20 -19.19
C ILE A 8 -10.14 -14.33 -19.68
N SER A 9 -8.87 -14.00 -19.95
CA SER A 9 -7.84 -15.00 -20.16
C SER A 9 -7.25 -15.44 -18.82
N MET A 10 -7.07 -16.74 -18.64
CA MET A 10 -6.46 -17.32 -17.44
C MET A 10 -5.76 -18.63 -17.80
N SER A 11 -4.89 -19.11 -16.91
CA SER A 11 -4.24 -20.41 -17.11
C SER A 11 -5.26 -21.55 -17.04
N ALA A 12 -4.95 -22.65 -17.73
CA ALA A 12 -5.80 -23.85 -17.72
C ALA A 12 -5.98 -24.40 -16.30
N GLU A 13 -4.93 -24.38 -15.49
CA GLU A 13 -4.95 -24.81 -14.08
C GLU A 13 -5.95 -24.00 -13.25
N VAL A 14 -5.95 -22.66 -13.40
CA VAL A 14 -6.88 -21.79 -12.69
C VAL A 14 -8.31 -22.06 -13.15
N ARG A 15 -8.52 -22.23 -14.46
CA ARG A 15 -9.84 -22.54 -15.03
C ARG A 15 -10.42 -23.83 -14.45
N GLU A 16 -9.64 -24.91 -14.38
CA GLU A 16 -10.13 -26.19 -13.86
C GLU A 16 -10.44 -26.10 -12.37
N ARG A 17 -9.58 -25.46 -11.56
CA ARG A 17 -9.90 -25.24 -10.13
C ARG A 17 -11.20 -24.47 -9.93
N ILE A 18 -11.44 -23.42 -10.73
CA ILE A 18 -12.70 -22.67 -10.66
C ILE A 18 -13.89 -23.57 -11.00
N ARG A 19 -13.73 -24.44 -11.99
CA ARG A 19 -14.78 -25.37 -12.42
C ARG A 19 -15.12 -26.39 -11.33
N GLU A 20 -14.10 -26.97 -10.69
CA GLU A 20 -14.26 -27.90 -9.57
C GLU A 20 -14.97 -27.22 -8.40
N HIS A 21 -14.52 -26.04 -7.98
CA HIS A 21 -15.17 -25.30 -6.90
C HIS A 21 -16.60 -24.87 -7.22
N ALA A 22 -16.89 -24.49 -8.46
CA ALA A 22 -18.24 -24.18 -8.89
C ALA A 22 -19.14 -25.44 -8.82
N ALA A 23 -18.63 -26.58 -9.28
CA ALA A 23 -19.35 -27.85 -9.21
C ALA A 23 -19.62 -28.30 -7.76
N ASP A 24 -18.62 -28.20 -6.87
CA ASP A 24 -18.76 -28.51 -5.45
C ASP A 24 -19.81 -27.63 -4.75
N ALA A 25 -19.91 -26.37 -5.16
CA ALA A 25 -20.92 -25.44 -4.68
C ALA A 25 -22.30 -25.63 -5.34
N GLY A 26 -22.42 -26.51 -6.35
CA GLY A 26 -23.65 -26.68 -7.14
C GLY A 26 -24.01 -25.48 -8.02
N LEU A 27 -23.02 -24.67 -8.40
CA LEU A 27 -23.18 -23.42 -9.16
C LEU A 27 -22.56 -23.53 -10.55
N ASP A 28 -23.07 -22.76 -11.50
CA ASP A 28 -22.36 -22.56 -12.75
C ASP A 28 -21.14 -21.66 -12.56
N VAL A 29 -20.15 -21.80 -13.44
CA VAL A 29 -18.89 -21.07 -13.36
C VAL A 29 -19.08 -19.55 -13.39
N SER A 30 -20.01 -19.05 -14.22
CA SER A 30 -20.27 -17.60 -14.28
C SER A 30 -20.87 -17.07 -12.98
N THR A 31 -21.83 -17.78 -12.38
CA THR A 31 -22.42 -17.42 -11.09
C THR A 31 -21.40 -17.51 -9.97
N PHE A 32 -20.61 -18.58 -9.92
CA PHE A 32 -19.52 -18.72 -8.95
C PHE A 32 -18.54 -17.54 -9.02
N LEU A 33 -18.09 -17.19 -10.23
CA LEU A 33 -17.18 -16.06 -10.43
C LEU A 33 -17.83 -14.72 -10.07
N THR A 34 -19.11 -14.53 -10.36
CA THR A 34 -19.84 -13.30 -10.02
C THR A 34 -19.93 -13.13 -8.50
N ILE A 35 -20.29 -14.19 -7.78
CA ILE A 35 -20.37 -14.17 -6.31
C ILE A 35 -18.98 -13.94 -5.70
N ALA A 36 -17.96 -14.63 -6.22
CA ALA A 36 -16.59 -14.46 -5.74
C ALA A 36 -16.08 -13.02 -5.96
N ALA A 37 -16.38 -12.42 -7.12
CA ALA A 37 -16.02 -11.03 -7.40
C ALA A 37 -16.72 -10.07 -6.44
N GLN A 38 -18.01 -10.26 -6.18
CA GLN A 38 -18.76 -9.46 -5.20
C GLN A 38 -18.18 -9.58 -3.79
N ALA A 39 -17.89 -10.80 -3.33
CA ALA A 39 -17.30 -11.02 -2.01
C ALA A 39 -15.93 -10.35 -1.88
N GLN A 40 -15.12 -10.37 -2.94
CA GLN A 40 -13.83 -9.68 -2.99
C GLN A 40 -13.99 -8.16 -2.94
N MET A 41 -14.96 -7.60 -3.68
CA MET A 41 -15.29 -6.17 -3.63
C MET A 41 -15.72 -5.75 -2.23
N ASP A 42 -16.64 -6.50 -1.61
CA ASP A 42 -17.12 -6.23 -0.25
C ASP A 42 -15.99 -6.30 0.79
N GLN A 43 -15.05 -7.23 0.63
CA GLN A 43 -13.87 -7.31 1.48
C GLN A 43 -12.98 -6.07 1.30
N GLN A 44 -12.69 -5.67 0.06
CA GLN A 44 -11.87 -4.50 -0.21
C GLN A 44 -12.53 -3.21 0.28
N ASP A 45 -13.85 -3.05 0.11
CA ASP A 45 -14.58 -1.88 0.56
C ASP A 45 -14.63 -1.79 2.08
N ARG A 46 -14.75 -2.94 2.78
CA ARG A 46 -14.61 -2.98 4.24
C ARG A 46 -13.22 -2.52 4.68
N VAL A 47 -12.16 -2.99 4.03
CA VAL A 47 -10.79 -2.56 4.31
C VAL A 47 -10.65 -1.05 4.07
N ARG A 48 -11.05 -0.56 2.90
CA ARG A 48 -11.00 0.88 2.56
C ARG A 48 -11.76 1.73 3.57
N LYS A 49 -12.94 1.28 4.02
CA LYS A 49 -13.73 2.00 5.02
C LYS A 49 -13.02 2.11 6.38
N ILE A 50 -12.27 1.08 6.78
CA ILE A 50 -11.47 1.11 8.01
C ILE A 50 -10.30 2.09 7.88
N PHE A 51 -9.67 2.17 6.71
CA PHE A 51 -8.48 3.01 6.50
C PHE A 51 -8.80 4.47 6.12
N LYS A 52 -10.00 4.75 5.60
CA LYS A 52 -10.43 6.09 5.19
C LYS A 52 -10.19 7.19 6.27
N PRO A 53 -10.53 6.99 7.55
CA PRO A 53 -10.27 8.01 8.58
C PRO A 53 -8.78 8.28 8.80
N PHE A 54 -7.92 7.26 8.62
CA PHE A 54 -6.48 7.42 8.77
C PHE A 54 -5.87 8.14 7.57
N GLU A 55 -6.36 7.87 6.37
CA GLU A 55 -5.97 8.62 5.17
C GLU A 55 -6.39 10.09 5.27
N GLU A 56 -7.60 10.37 5.76
CA GLU A 56 -8.09 11.73 6.01
C GLU A 56 -7.25 12.43 7.08
N ALA A 57 -6.98 11.77 8.22
CA ALA A 57 -6.13 12.32 9.27
C ALA A 57 -4.69 12.54 8.79
N ARG A 58 -4.16 11.67 7.93
CA ARG A 58 -2.83 11.83 7.33
C ARG A 58 -2.82 13.02 6.38
N ALA A 59 -3.82 13.16 5.52
CA ALA A 59 -3.92 14.28 4.59
C ALA A 59 -4.06 15.61 5.34
N GLU A 60 -4.87 15.66 6.40
CA GLU A 60 -4.99 16.82 7.27
C GLU A 60 -3.65 17.14 7.97
N ALA A 61 -2.96 16.13 8.48
CA ALA A 61 -1.64 16.31 9.09
C ALA A 61 -0.57 16.77 8.08
N GLU A 62 -0.60 16.25 6.85
CA GLU A 62 0.29 16.67 5.76
C GLU A 62 0.01 18.13 5.36
N GLU A 63 -1.26 18.55 5.30
CA GLU A 63 -1.65 19.93 5.03
C GLU A 63 -1.21 20.86 6.18
N GLN A 64 -1.41 20.45 7.44
CA GLN A 64 -1.01 21.22 8.62
C GLN A 64 0.50 21.32 8.80
N ALA A 65 1.25 20.24 8.53
CA ALA A 65 2.70 20.24 8.60
C ALA A 65 3.31 21.18 7.55
N GLY A 66 2.61 21.40 6.43
CA GLY A 66 3.12 22.17 5.30
C GLY A 66 4.42 21.60 4.73
N THR A 67 5.08 22.34 3.85
CA THR A 67 6.45 22.02 3.37
C THR A 67 7.51 22.82 4.11
N GLY A 68 7.22 23.23 5.35
CA GLY A 68 8.09 24.10 6.13
C GLY A 68 9.34 23.39 6.62
N THR A 69 10.42 24.17 6.80
CA THR A 69 11.62 23.80 7.54
C THR A 69 11.24 23.23 8.91
N TRP A 70 11.68 22.02 9.23
CA TRP A 70 11.34 21.39 10.50
C TRP A 70 12.00 22.18 11.63
N ALA A 71 11.38 22.28 12.80
CA ALA A 71 11.98 23.00 13.92
C ALA A 71 13.34 22.37 14.26
N GLY A 72 14.43 23.14 14.05
CA GLY A 72 15.79 22.67 14.19
C GLY A 72 16.57 22.47 12.89
N ASP A 73 15.95 22.55 11.72
CA ASP A 73 16.66 22.53 10.42
C ASP A 73 17.50 23.80 10.21
N GLU A 74 17.15 24.91 10.87
CA GLU A 74 17.96 26.12 10.95
C GLU A 74 19.16 26.01 11.91
N ILE A 75 19.26 24.93 12.70
CA ILE A 75 20.35 24.74 13.65
C ILE A 75 21.55 24.17 12.90
N GLU A 76 22.53 25.03 12.64
CA GLU A 76 23.84 24.60 12.15
C GLU A 76 24.60 23.89 13.27
N LEU A 77 24.71 22.57 13.17
CA LEU A 77 25.51 21.75 14.08
C LEU A 77 26.97 22.16 14.05
N THR A 78 27.56 22.31 15.23
CA THR A 78 29.01 22.48 15.40
C THR A 78 29.77 21.24 14.91
N LYS A 79 31.09 21.36 14.71
CA LYS A 79 31.90 20.24 14.22
C LYS A 79 31.92 19.09 15.21
N GLU A 80 31.92 19.43 16.50
CA GLU A 80 31.92 18.51 17.63
C GLU A 80 30.61 17.71 17.67
N GLU A 81 29.46 18.37 17.53
CA GLU A 81 28.14 17.72 17.50
C GLU A 81 27.97 16.82 16.27
N ARG A 82 28.48 17.24 15.10
CA ARG A 82 28.50 16.40 13.89
C ARG A 82 29.34 15.14 14.09
N ALA A 83 30.47 15.24 14.78
CA ALA A 83 31.32 14.10 15.09
C ALA A 83 30.66 13.13 16.07
N GLU A 84 29.95 13.66 17.08
CA GLU A 84 29.18 12.85 18.03
C GLU A 84 28.05 12.08 17.35
N ILE A 85 27.25 12.75 16.51
CA ILE A 85 26.18 12.12 15.73
C ILE A 85 26.73 11.06 14.77
N ALA A 86 27.84 11.35 14.09
CA ALA A 86 28.50 10.40 13.20
C ALA A 86 28.96 9.13 13.94
N ALA A 87 29.49 9.27 15.15
CA ALA A 87 29.89 8.15 16.00
C ALA A 87 28.68 7.31 16.45
N VAL A 88 27.55 7.93 16.78
CA VAL A 88 26.32 7.23 17.19
C VAL A 88 25.64 6.52 16.01
N LEU A 89 25.58 7.17 14.85
CA LEU A 89 24.90 6.62 13.65
C LEU A 89 25.79 5.67 12.83
N GLY A 90 27.06 5.48 13.21
CA GLY A 90 28.01 4.62 12.50
C GLY A 90 28.30 5.08 11.06
N ARG A 91 28.09 6.37 10.75
CA ARG A 91 28.40 6.92 9.43
C ARG A 91 29.76 7.61 9.48
N PRO A 92 30.72 7.26 8.60
CA PRO A 92 31.96 8.03 8.51
C PRO A 92 31.62 9.46 8.05
N SER A 93 32.12 10.45 8.78
CA SER A 93 31.97 11.86 8.42
C SER A 93 32.41 12.05 6.97
N HIS A 94 31.58 12.69 6.15
CA HIS A 94 31.75 12.84 4.70
C HIS A 94 32.94 13.75 4.28
N GLY A 95 33.99 13.83 5.09
CA GLY A 95 35.20 14.62 4.85
C GLY A 95 36.49 13.80 4.67
N GLU A 96 36.45 12.48 4.77
CA GLU A 96 37.65 11.63 4.64
C GLU A 96 37.68 10.80 3.34
N ALA A 97 36.91 11.21 2.34
CA ALA A 97 36.90 10.62 1.01
C ALA A 97 37.20 11.67 -0.07
N ALA A 98 38.22 12.49 0.13
CA ALA A 98 38.90 13.20 -0.96
C ALA A 98 40.30 13.66 -0.52
N ALA A 99 41.30 12.89 -0.97
CA ALA A 99 42.72 13.23 -1.16
C ALA A 99 43.58 13.56 0.08
#